data_AF-A0A7C3QQL2-F1
#
_entry.id   AF-A0A7C3QQL2-F1
#
_cell.length_a   1.000
_cell.length_b   1.000
_cell.length_c   1.000
_cell.angle_alpha   90.00
_cell.angle_beta   90.00
_cell.angle_gamma   90.00
#
_symmetry.space_group_name_H-M   'P 1'
#
loop_
_entity.id
_entity.type
_entity.pdbx_description
1 polymer ?
#
loop_
_entity_poly.entity_id
_entity_poly.type
_entity_poly.pdbx_seq_one_letter_code
_entity_poly.pdbx_strand_id
1 'polypeptide(L)'
;MTPGLPVSRRRKNPASDATLFLFLLLAPTLCAGILGLILFRGGYIPFLMPDETATALADRNASCRVLIERAMQASQSYCDEIGSNKACYGNNTIKAELEPGATQRFSQRGDLVDVSMIDRISASPLKPDSGEWGVAVFKIIANLPRSLPGQTVTMVVFGNTTLENADGNLGTFFFSSELGQITCEQVPDDGIMITVPDGEGVQMNVNGAELILMGDASIKAVKNGKMEVSLYEGSGRITSDGQEQYFGAGEQVEVQLGGENGTESIGPPSSPQPLSQDDLDTACALTGQFCSSEQITPVPTDQVQQLIEDQLGTPTPAGTGTTVSTTTTVTITRTVTRTLTRTPSPTTTSTVQFIPSWTPSRTPTKINTASGGGGGVNTPTRTRTPTRTRTPTRTNTPGGSTSTFTHTATVTATATITPTPTSTQTATSTSTSTSTATST
;
A
#
# COMPACT_ATOMS: atom_id res chain seq x y z
N MET A 1 -34.29 -79.92 79.14
CA MET A 1 -34.80 -78.97 80.15
C MET A 1 -34.05 -77.66 79.95
N THR A 2 -34.82 -76.62 79.73
CA THR A 2 -34.45 -75.24 79.39
C THR A 2 -33.52 -74.57 80.42
N PRO A 3 -32.56 -73.75 79.98
CA PRO A 3 -31.97 -72.72 80.83
C PRO A 3 -32.37 -71.30 80.40
N GLY A 4 -32.97 -70.59 81.35
CA GLY A 4 -32.62 -69.22 81.78
C GLY A 4 -32.45 -68.09 80.76
N LEU A 5 -33.37 -67.12 80.83
CA LEU A 5 -33.19 -65.72 80.40
C LEU A 5 -31.89 -65.09 80.92
N PRO A 6 -31.33 -64.11 80.19
CA PRO A 6 -30.93 -62.88 80.87
C PRO A 6 -31.17 -61.55 80.12
N VAL A 7 -31.72 -60.60 80.90
CA VAL A 7 -31.24 -59.23 81.19
C VAL A 7 -31.12 -58.17 80.08
N SER A 8 -31.84 -57.07 80.35
CA SER A 8 -32.00 -55.82 79.61
C SER A 8 -30.81 -54.84 79.69
N ARG A 9 -30.42 -54.33 78.51
CA ARG A 9 -30.07 -52.94 78.13
C ARG A 9 -29.56 -51.94 79.21
N ARG A 10 -28.36 -51.41 78.96
CA ARG A 10 -28.10 -49.95 78.79
C ARG A 10 -26.78 -49.74 78.04
N ARG A 11 -26.86 -49.41 76.74
CA ARG A 11 -25.71 -48.96 75.94
C ARG A 11 -25.72 -47.42 75.91
N LYS A 12 -24.67 -46.80 76.45
CA LYS A 12 -24.37 -45.37 76.38
C LYS A 12 -24.08 -45.03 74.91
N ASN A 13 -24.81 -44.08 74.32
CA ASN A 13 -24.56 -43.61 72.96
C ASN A 13 -23.29 -42.73 72.92
N PRO A 14 -22.27 -43.03 72.10
CA PRO A 14 -21.05 -42.23 71.94
C PRO A 14 -21.22 -41.02 70.98
N ALA A 15 -22.45 -40.50 70.82
CA ALA A 15 -22.78 -39.54 69.76
C ALA A 15 -22.56 -38.06 70.12
N SER A 16 -22.07 -37.72 71.33
CA SER A 16 -21.87 -36.32 71.73
C SER A 16 -20.45 -35.78 71.58
N ASP A 17 -19.43 -36.64 71.50
CA ASP A 17 -18.03 -36.16 71.37
C ASP A 17 -17.64 -35.86 69.92
N ALA A 18 -18.18 -36.58 68.94
CA ALA A 18 -17.85 -36.38 67.53
C ALA A 18 -18.39 -35.05 66.97
N THR A 19 -19.54 -34.58 67.45
CA THR A 19 -20.14 -33.30 67.04
C THR A 19 -19.40 -32.10 67.62
N LEU A 20 -18.84 -32.23 68.83
CA LEU A 20 -18.08 -31.16 69.47
C LEU A 20 -16.73 -30.92 68.77
N PHE A 21 -16.06 -31.98 68.34
CA PHE A 21 -14.80 -31.89 67.58
C PHE A 21 -14.98 -31.32 66.17
N LEU A 22 -16.10 -31.62 65.49
CA LEU A 22 -16.39 -31.08 64.16
C LEU A 22 -16.64 -29.57 64.20
N PHE A 23 -17.34 -29.08 65.24
CA PHE A 23 -17.58 -27.65 65.44
C PHE A 23 -16.30 -26.88 65.79
N LEU A 24 -15.38 -27.50 66.56
CA LEU A 24 -14.09 -26.90 66.92
C LEU A 24 -13.13 -26.75 65.72
N LEU A 25 -13.26 -27.58 64.69
CA LEU A 25 -12.43 -27.50 63.47
C LEU A 25 -12.99 -26.53 62.43
N LEU A 26 -14.32 -26.41 62.29
CA LEU A 26 -14.95 -25.58 61.25
C LEU A 26 -15.13 -24.11 61.65
N ALA A 27 -15.23 -23.80 62.95
CA ALA A 27 -15.37 -22.43 63.43
C ALA A 27 -14.19 -21.50 63.06
N PRO A 28 -12.90 -21.88 63.21
CA PRO A 28 -11.79 -20.99 62.87
C PRO A 28 -11.66 -20.76 61.36
N THR A 29 -11.99 -21.76 60.52
CA THR A 29 -11.95 -21.61 59.05
C THR A 29 -13.04 -20.68 58.55
N LEU A 30 -14.23 -20.74 59.15
CA LEU A 30 -15.32 -19.84 58.80
C LEU A 30 -15.01 -18.41 59.24
N CYS A 31 -14.46 -18.22 60.44
CA CYS A 31 -14.03 -16.91 60.93
C CYS A 31 -12.92 -16.30 60.08
N ALA A 32 -11.92 -17.09 59.65
CA ALA A 32 -10.86 -16.60 58.77
C ALA A 32 -11.39 -16.20 57.38
N GLY A 33 -12.34 -16.98 56.83
CA GLY A 33 -13.00 -16.65 55.56
C GLY A 33 -13.84 -15.37 55.63
N ILE A 34 -14.60 -15.19 56.71
CA ILE A 34 -15.45 -14.00 56.91
C ILE A 34 -14.60 -12.76 57.16
N LEU A 35 -13.52 -12.85 57.96
CA LEU A 35 -12.57 -11.75 58.14
C LEU A 35 -11.87 -11.38 56.83
N GLY A 36 -11.47 -12.37 56.02
CA GLY A 36 -10.91 -12.12 54.68
C GLY A 36 -11.88 -11.40 53.75
N LEU A 37 -13.16 -11.76 53.78
CA LEU A 37 -14.20 -11.14 52.94
C LEU A 37 -14.55 -9.70 53.40
N ILE A 38 -14.53 -9.45 54.72
CA ILE A 38 -14.75 -8.12 55.29
C ILE A 38 -13.56 -7.19 54.96
N LEU A 39 -12.33 -7.70 55.04
CA LEU A 39 -11.13 -6.93 54.64
C LEU A 39 -11.11 -6.65 53.13
N PHE A 40 -11.59 -7.60 52.30
CA PHE A 40 -11.75 -7.42 50.86
C PHE A 40 -12.79 -6.34 50.51
N ARG A 41 -13.96 -6.35 51.18
CA ARG A 41 -14.98 -5.30 50.97
C ARG A 41 -14.65 -3.95 51.60
N GLY A 42 -13.81 -3.93 52.63
CA GLY A 42 -13.37 -2.71 53.30
C GLY A 42 -12.25 -1.94 52.58
N GLY A 43 -11.70 -2.45 51.47
CA GLY A 43 -10.64 -1.79 50.72
C GLY A 43 -9.26 -1.80 51.38
N TYR A 44 -9.07 -2.60 52.43
CA TYR A 44 -7.81 -2.66 53.21
C TYR A 44 -6.76 -3.60 52.62
N ILE A 45 -7.11 -4.37 51.59
CA ILE A 45 -6.17 -5.16 50.80
C ILE A 45 -6.04 -4.43 49.46
N PRO A 46 -4.96 -3.65 49.23
CA PRO A 46 -4.69 -3.14 47.90
C PRO A 46 -4.52 -4.33 46.98
N PHE A 47 -5.45 -4.49 46.05
CA PHE A 47 -5.35 -5.46 44.97
C PHE A 47 -4.13 -5.05 44.12
N LEU A 48 -2.95 -5.56 44.47
CA LEU A 48 -1.80 -5.66 43.58
C LEU A 48 -2.09 -6.77 42.55
N MET A 49 -3.19 -6.65 41.82
CA MET A 49 -3.26 -7.30 40.50
C MET A 49 -2.53 -6.32 39.58
N PRO A 50 -1.42 -6.71 38.93
CA PRO A 50 -0.89 -5.91 37.85
C PRO A 50 -2.00 -5.73 36.81
N ASP A 51 -2.15 -4.51 36.33
CA ASP A 51 -2.99 -4.15 35.18
C ASP A 51 -2.36 -4.81 33.93
N GLU A 52 -2.50 -6.13 33.81
CA GLU A 52 -1.99 -6.96 32.72
C GLU A 52 -2.64 -6.56 31.38
N THR A 53 -3.78 -5.90 31.42
CA THR A 53 -4.52 -5.47 30.23
C THR A 53 -3.92 -4.24 29.55
N ALA A 54 -3.49 -3.24 30.31
CA ALA A 54 -2.93 -2.01 29.73
C ALA A 54 -1.56 -2.25 29.06
N THR A 55 -0.71 -3.08 29.67
CA THR A 55 0.63 -3.39 29.12
C THR A 55 0.53 -4.27 27.87
N ALA A 56 -0.35 -5.28 27.88
CA ALA A 56 -0.54 -6.17 26.73
C ALA A 56 -1.11 -5.43 25.49
N LEU A 57 -2.00 -4.46 25.70
CA LEU A 57 -2.54 -3.63 24.61
C LEU A 57 -1.46 -2.69 24.04
N ALA A 58 -0.66 -2.06 24.90
CA ALA A 58 0.44 -1.18 24.49
C ALA A 58 1.51 -1.94 23.68
N ASP A 59 1.91 -3.14 24.12
CA ASP A 59 2.87 -3.99 23.42
C ASP A 59 2.34 -4.46 22.05
N ARG A 60 1.03 -4.75 21.96
CA ARG A 60 0.37 -5.11 20.70
C ARG A 60 0.37 -3.93 19.73
N ASN A 61 -0.05 -2.74 20.17
CA ASN A 61 -0.04 -1.53 19.33
C ASN A 61 1.38 -1.19 18.84
N ALA A 62 2.39 -1.32 19.70
CA ALA A 62 3.80 -1.14 19.31
C ALA A 62 4.23 -2.15 18.23
N SER A 63 3.78 -3.39 18.34
CA SER A 63 4.05 -4.44 17.35
C SER A 63 3.36 -4.14 16.00
N CYS A 64 2.13 -3.61 16.02
CA CYS A 64 1.40 -3.22 14.80
C CYS A 64 2.15 -2.10 14.05
N ARG A 65 2.56 -1.04 14.75
CA ARG A 65 3.33 0.08 14.14
C ARG A 65 4.63 -0.40 13.53
N VAL A 66 5.41 -1.22 14.25
CA VAL A 66 6.67 -1.78 13.72
C VAL A 66 6.43 -2.64 12.48
N LEU A 67 5.32 -3.38 12.41
CA LEU A 67 4.97 -4.19 11.24
C LEU A 67 4.63 -3.31 10.03
N ILE A 68 3.86 -2.24 10.23
CA ILE A 68 3.51 -1.26 9.18
C ILE A 68 4.78 -0.59 8.65
N GLU A 69 5.62 -0.03 9.53
CA GLU A 69 6.86 0.63 9.14
C GLU A 69 7.76 -0.29 8.31
N ARG A 70 7.94 -1.55 8.75
CA ARG A 70 8.75 -2.54 8.02
C ARG A 70 8.19 -2.88 6.65
N ALA A 71 6.87 -2.96 6.53
CA ALA A 71 6.21 -3.31 5.29
C ALA A 71 6.20 -2.16 4.28
N MET A 72 5.99 -0.92 4.74
CA MET A 72 6.13 0.27 3.89
C MET A 72 7.59 0.46 3.45
N GLN A 73 8.54 0.30 4.37
CA GLN A 73 9.98 0.35 4.04
C GLN A 73 10.36 -0.76 3.04
N ALA A 74 9.84 -1.97 3.21
CA ALA A 74 10.06 -3.05 2.26
C ALA A 74 9.47 -2.70 0.89
N SER A 75 8.23 -2.23 0.84
CA SER A 75 7.54 -1.85 -0.40
C SER A 75 8.33 -0.77 -1.15
N GLN A 76 8.82 0.26 -0.44
CA GLN A 76 9.70 1.25 -1.04
C GLN A 76 10.96 0.61 -1.62
N SER A 77 11.68 -0.19 -0.83
CA SER A 77 12.96 -0.78 -1.26
C SER A 77 12.86 -1.75 -2.44
N TYR A 78 11.74 -2.47 -2.57
CA TYR A 78 11.54 -3.45 -3.64
C TYR A 78 10.80 -2.87 -4.85
N CYS A 79 10.04 -1.78 -4.68
CA CYS A 79 9.21 -1.18 -5.72
C CYS A 79 9.70 0.19 -6.20
N ASP A 80 10.86 0.67 -5.76
CA ASP A 80 11.44 1.97 -6.18
C ASP A 80 11.52 2.12 -7.71
N GLU A 81 12.04 1.10 -8.39
CA GLU A 81 12.27 1.09 -9.85
C GLU A 81 11.10 0.49 -10.64
N ILE A 82 9.88 0.56 -10.11
CA ILE A 82 8.69 0.18 -10.86
C ILE A 82 8.47 1.16 -12.03
N GLY A 83 8.32 0.60 -13.23
CA GLY A 83 8.01 1.35 -14.46
C GLY A 83 6.53 1.73 -14.55
N SER A 84 6.18 2.56 -15.53
CA SER A 84 4.79 2.96 -15.78
C SER A 84 3.90 1.78 -16.16
N ASN A 85 2.65 1.84 -15.74
CA ASN A 85 1.61 0.81 -15.92
C ASN A 85 2.01 -0.59 -15.41
N LYS A 86 2.73 -0.63 -14.28
CA LYS A 86 3.15 -1.86 -13.61
C LYS A 86 2.57 -1.93 -12.20
N ALA A 87 2.41 -3.15 -11.71
CA ALA A 87 2.20 -3.47 -10.31
C ALA A 87 3.43 -4.18 -9.74
N CYS A 88 3.74 -3.90 -8.49
CA CYS A 88 4.82 -4.48 -7.72
C CYS A 88 4.27 -5.14 -6.46
N TYR A 89 4.74 -6.35 -6.19
CA TYR A 89 4.45 -7.06 -4.95
C TYR A 89 5.29 -6.42 -3.83
N GLY A 90 4.73 -5.49 -3.06
CA GLY A 90 5.48 -4.69 -2.08
C GLY A 90 5.78 -5.46 -0.79
N ASN A 91 4.75 -6.08 -0.20
CA ASN A 91 4.87 -6.84 1.04
C ASN A 91 4.13 -8.19 1.00
N ASN A 92 4.35 -9.04 2.00
CA ASN A 92 3.83 -10.41 2.03
C ASN A 92 2.29 -10.49 1.99
N THR A 93 1.79 -11.63 1.51
CA THR A 93 0.38 -12.03 1.65
C THR A 93 -0.58 -11.29 0.71
N ILE A 94 -0.13 -11.00 -0.51
CA ILE A 94 -0.98 -10.58 -1.64
C ILE A 94 -1.30 -11.83 -2.49
N LYS A 95 -2.56 -11.95 -2.92
CA LYS A 95 -2.99 -12.90 -3.95
C LYS A 95 -3.36 -12.12 -5.21
N ALA A 96 -2.87 -12.54 -6.36
CA ALA A 96 -3.25 -11.96 -7.64
C ALA A 96 -3.80 -13.05 -8.56
N GLU A 97 -4.95 -12.77 -9.15
CA GLU A 97 -5.53 -13.51 -10.27
C GLU A 97 -5.06 -12.80 -11.54
N LEU A 98 -4.25 -13.49 -12.33
CA LEU A 98 -3.70 -12.94 -13.57
C LEU A 98 -4.50 -13.45 -14.77
N GLU A 99 -4.50 -12.65 -15.83
CA GLU A 99 -5.13 -12.98 -17.12
C GLU A 99 -4.62 -14.34 -17.65
N PRO A 100 -5.49 -15.13 -18.30
CA PRO A 100 -5.10 -16.40 -18.91
C PRO A 100 -3.93 -16.23 -19.89
N GLY A 101 -2.82 -16.90 -19.60
CA GLY A 101 -1.60 -16.83 -20.44
C GLY A 101 -0.53 -15.86 -19.93
N ALA A 102 -0.76 -15.19 -18.80
CA ALA A 102 0.31 -14.50 -18.08
C ALA A 102 1.44 -15.50 -17.72
N THR A 103 2.68 -15.13 -18.05
CA THR A 103 3.88 -15.94 -17.76
C THR A 103 4.69 -15.39 -16.59
N GLN A 104 4.36 -14.16 -16.19
CA GLN A 104 4.96 -13.44 -15.09
C GLN A 104 4.52 -14.06 -13.77
N ARG A 105 5.44 -14.10 -12.81
CA ARG A 105 5.16 -14.49 -11.43
C ARG A 105 4.85 -13.24 -10.63
N PHE A 106 3.86 -13.31 -9.74
CA PHE A 106 3.52 -12.24 -8.81
C PHE A 106 3.23 -12.83 -7.42
N SER A 107 4.26 -13.35 -6.76
CA SER A 107 4.12 -14.07 -5.49
C SER A 107 5.22 -13.80 -4.46
N GLN A 108 6.23 -13.01 -4.81
CA GLN A 108 7.32 -12.62 -3.92
C GLN A 108 7.60 -11.13 -4.00
N ARG A 109 8.16 -10.57 -2.93
CA ARG A 109 8.50 -9.13 -2.85
C ARG A 109 9.39 -8.72 -4.01
N GLY A 110 9.04 -7.61 -4.67
CA GLY A 110 9.72 -7.09 -5.85
C GLY A 110 9.37 -7.79 -7.16
N ASP A 111 8.50 -8.81 -7.17
CA ASP A 111 7.92 -9.31 -8.41
C ASP A 111 7.13 -8.17 -9.09
N LEU A 112 7.33 -8.00 -10.40
CA LEU A 112 6.67 -6.98 -11.22
C LEU A 112 5.80 -7.63 -12.29
N VAL A 113 4.61 -7.06 -12.50
CA VAL A 113 3.69 -7.48 -13.55
C VAL A 113 3.04 -6.27 -14.22
N ASP A 114 2.65 -6.40 -15.49
CA ASP A 114 1.84 -5.38 -16.17
C ASP A 114 0.47 -5.29 -15.51
N VAL A 115 -0.04 -4.06 -15.32
CA VAL A 115 -1.39 -3.82 -14.79
C VAL A 115 -2.44 -4.51 -15.65
N SER A 116 -2.23 -4.53 -16.98
CA SER A 116 -3.11 -5.20 -17.94
C SER A 116 -3.13 -6.72 -17.86
N MET A 117 -2.25 -7.33 -17.06
CA MET A 117 -2.25 -8.77 -16.83
C MET A 117 -2.90 -9.13 -15.48
N ILE A 118 -3.30 -8.14 -14.68
CA ILE A 118 -3.99 -8.35 -13.41
C ILE A 118 -5.48 -8.20 -13.66
N ASP A 119 -6.22 -9.28 -13.35
CA ASP A 119 -7.68 -9.30 -13.31
C ASP A 119 -8.15 -8.88 -11.91
N ARG A 120 -7.61 -9.54 -10.87
CA ARG A 120 -7.95 -9.24 -9.46
C ARG A 120 -6.71 -9.28 -8.57
N ILE A 121 -6.65 -8.39 -7.59
CA ILE A 121 -5.71 -8.45 -6.46
C ILE A 121 -6.48 -8.46 -5.14
N SER A 122 -6.07 -9.33 -4.23
CA SER A 122 -6.53 -9.37 -2.84
C SER A 122 -5.33 -9.22 -1.91
N ALA A 123 -5.25 -8.10 -1.22
CA ALA A 123 -4.33 -7.87 -0.12
C ALA A 123 -4.89 -8.46 1.18
N SER A 124 -4.01 -8.89 2.09
CA SER A 124 -4.41 -9.46 3.37
C SER A 124 -4.38 -8.44 4.50
N PRO A 125 -5.28 -8.57 5.50
CA PRO A 125 -5.31 -7.68 6.66
C PRO A 125 -4.00 -7.70 7.44
N LEU A 126 -3.77 -6.65 8.21
CA LEU A 126 -2.69 -6.60 9.19
C LEU A 126 -2.93 -7.61 10.32
N LYS A 127 -2.04 -8.59 10.45
CA LYS A 127 -2.03 -9.57 11.54
C LYS A 127 -0.68 -9.50 12.27
N PRO A 128 -0.62 -8.82 13.43
CA PRO A 128 0.64 -8.66 14.17
C PRO A 128 1.20 -10.01 14.64
N ASP A 129 0.35 -10.96 15.00
CA ASP A 129 0.75 -12.27 15.54
C ASP A 129 1.46 -13.16 14.50
N SER A 130 1.12 -13.02 13.21
CA SER A 130 1.75 -13.76 12.10
C SER A 130 2.71 -12.93 11.25
N GLY A 131 2.78 -11.62 11.48
CA GLY A 131 3.58 -10.71 10.65
C GLY A 131 3.08 -10.59 9.21
N GLU A 132 1.77 -10.78 8.98
CA GLU A 132 1.13 -10.68 7.66
C GLU A 132 0.54 -9.28 7.47
N TRP A 133 0.84 -8.64 6.33
CA TRP A 133 0.12 -7.45 5.87
C TRP A 133 0.34 -7.26 4.37
N GLY A 134 -0.73 -7.37 3.57
CA GLY A 134 -0.64 -7.23 2.13
C GLY A 134 -0.44 -5.77 1.72
N VAL A 135 0.58 -5.51 0.90
CA VAL A 135 0.82 -4.19 0.28
C VAL A 135 1.24 -4.38 -1.18
N ALA A 136 0.40 -3.96 -2.12
CA ALA A 136 0.71 -3.90 -3.54
C ALA A 136 0.89 -2.45 -3.98
N VAL A 137 1.92 -2.17 -4.77
CA VAL A 137 2.22 -0.82 -5.29
C VAL A 137 2.03 -0.81 -6.79
N PHE A 138 1.24 0.12 -7.30
CA PHE A 138 0.96 0.32 -8.71
C PHE A 138 1.50 1.68 -9.13
N LYS A 139 2.16 1.76 -10.28
CA LYS A 139 2.41 3.02 -10.96
C LYS A 139 1.57 3.06 -12.21
N ILE A 140 0.46 3.80 -12.16
CA ILE A 140 -0.44 4.01 -13.30
C ILE A 140 -0.11 5.34 -13.98
N ILE A 141 -0.53 5.51 -15.24
CA ILE A 141 -0.21 6.72 -16.01
C ILE A 141 -1.23 7.82 -15.70
N ALA A 142 -0.77 9.04 -15.44
CA ALA A 142 -1.64 10.21 -15.31
C ALA A 142 -2.31 10.50 -16.66
N ASN A 143 -3.62 10.73 -16.66
CA ASN A 143 -4.44 10.78 -17.88
C ASN A 143 -5.30 12.05 -18.03
N LEU A 144 -5.04 13.11 -17.24
CA LEU A 144 -5.67 14.40 -17.48
C LEU A 144 -5.05 15.13 -18.70
N PRO A 145 -5.83 15.98 -19.41
CA PRO A 145 -5.40 16.65 -20.64
C PRO A 145 -4.12 17.48 -20.54
N ARG A 146 -3.85 18.06 -19.36
CA ARG A 146 -2.65 18.89 -19.10
C ARG A 146 -1.51 18.12 -18.42
N SER A 147 -1.66 16.81 -18.16
CA SER A 147 -0.58 15.98 -17.63
C SER A 147 0.55 15.83 -18.65
N LEU A 148 1.80 15.89 -18.20
CA LEU A 148 2.96 15.69 -19.05
C LEU A 148 3.08 14.19 -19.44
N PRO A 149 3.49 13.88 -20.68
CA PRO A 149 3.69 12.50 -21.09
C PRO A 149 4.70 11.76 -20.22
N GLY A 150 4.33 10.57 -19.75
CA GLY A 150 5.19 9.70 -18.95
C GLY A 150 5.11 9.93 -17.43
N GLN A 151 4.26 10.85 -16.98
CA GLN A 151 3.93 11.03 -15.58
C GLN A 151 3.15 9.84 -15.02
N THR A 152 3.40 9.51 -13.76
CA THR A 152 2.81 8.33 -13.10
C THR A 152 2.26 8.68 -11.74
N VAL A 153 1.05 8.19 -11.49
CA VAL A 153 0.42 8.19 -10.17
C VAL A 153 0.78 6.91 -9.44
N THR A 154 1.08 7.03 -8.15
CA THR A 154 1.35 5.88 -7.30
C THR A 154 0.07 5.51 -6.57
N MET A 155 -0.37 4.27 -6.75
CA MET A 155 -1.51 3.71 -6.03
C MET A 155 -1.01 2.55 -5.17
N VAL A 156 -1.30 2.60 -3.88
CA VAL A 156 -0.93 1.55 -2.91
C VAL A 156 -2.20 0.88 -2.43
N VAL A 157 -2.35 -0.41 -2.70
CA VAL A 157 -3.46 -1.23 -2.22
C VAL A 157 -2.97 -2.01 -1.01
N PHE A 158 -3.64 -1.85 0.13
CA PHE A 158 -3.18 -2.42 1.39
C PHE A 158 -4.33 -2.88 2.28
N GLY A 159 -4.00 -3.71 3.26
CA GLY A 159 -4.99 -4.24 4.18
C GLY A 159 -5.92 -5.26 3.51
N ASN A 160 -7.05 -5.58 4.14
CA ASN A 160 -8.07 -6.49 3.62
C ASN A 160 -8.85 -5.92 2.42
N THR A 161 -8.11 -5.57 1.36
CA THR A 161 -8.62 -4.91 0.17
C THR A 161 -8.59 -5.86 -1.00
N THR A 162 -9.73 -6.01 -1.67
CA THR A 162 -9.84 -6.69 -2.96
C THR A 162 -10.15 -5.67 -4.03
N LEU A 163 -9.37 -5.69 -5.11
CA LEU A 163 -9.47 -4.82 -6.28
C LEU A 163 -9.64 -5.68 -7.54
N GLU A 164 -10.56 -5.30 -8.40
CA GLU A 164 -10.89 -5.91 -9.68
C GLU A 164 -10.69 -4.88 -10.81
N ASN A 165 -9.84 -5.22 -11.77
CA ASN A 165 -9.48 -4.36 -12.87
C ASN A 165 -10.47 -4.54 -14.02
N ALA A 166 -11.35 -3.56 -14.25
CA ALA A 166 -12.43 -3.71 -15.22
C ALA A 166 -12.03 -3.34 -16.66
N ASP A 167 -10.96 -2.54 -16.84
CA ASP A 167 -10.54 -2.02 -18.15
C ASP A 167 -9.09 -2.39 -18.55
N GLY A 168 -8.39 -3.15 -17.72
CA GLY A 168 -7.01 -3.58 -17.96
C GLY A 168 -5.95 -2.50 -17.72
N ASN A 169 -6.32 -1.26 -17.37
CA ASN A 169 -5.34 -0.20 -17.09
C ASN A 169 -5.61 0.52 -15.77
N LEU A 170 -6.58 0.04 -14.97
CA LEU A 170 -7.07 0.70 -13.76
C LEU A 170 -7.60 2.12 -14.02
N GLY A 171 -8.07 2.39 -15.24
CA GLY A 171 -8.89 3.57 -15.52
C GLY A 171 -10.31 3.35 -15.02
N THR A 172 -10.77 2.09 -14.95
CA THR A 172 -12.02 1.66 -14.35
C THR A 172 -11.76 0.42 -13.49
N PHE A 173 -12.11 0.47 -12.22
CA PHE A 173 -11.95 -0.66 -11.31
C PHE A 173 -13.02 -0.68 -10.22
N PHE A 174 -13.28 -1.89 -9.72
CA PHE A 174 -14.13 -2.10 -8.54
C PHE A 174 -13.27 -2.58 -7.39
N PHE A 175 -13.51 -2.09 -6.19
CA PHE A 175 -12.78 -2.56 -5.02
C PHE A 175 -13.65 -2.50 -3.76
N SER A 176 -13.25 -3.28 -2.77
CA SER A 176 -13.80 -3.24 -1.43
C SER A 176 -12.69 -3.43 -0.41
N SER A 177 -12.70 -2.62 0.64
CA SER A 177 -11.97 -2.85 1.88
C SER A 177 -12.96 -3.34 2.92
N GLU A 178 -12.98 -4.65 3.13
CA GLU A 178 -13.80 -5.23 4.19
C GLU A 178 -13.09 -5.01 5.52
N LEU A 179 -13.79 -4.47 6.53
CA LEU A 179 -13.23 -4.27 7.86
C LEU A 179 -12.55 -5.54 8.35
N GLY A 180 -11.21 -5.56 8.32
CA GLY A 180 -10.45 -6.61 8.97
C GLY A 180 -10.79 -6.63 10.47
N GLN A 181 -10.64 -7.79 11.11
CA GLN A 181 -10.65 -7.86 12.58
C GLN A 181 -9.35 -7.25 13.14
N ILE A 182 -9.13 -5.96 12.87
CA ILE A 182 -7.97 -5.23 13.37
C ILE A 182 -8.20 -5.04 14.87
N THR A 183 -7.32 -5.63 15.67
CA THR A 183 -7.31 -5.54 17.14
C THR A 183 -6.33 -4.47 17.65
N CYS A 184 -5.84 -3.62 16.75
CA CYS A 184 -4.91 -2.53 17.07
C CYS A 184 -5.68 -1.19 17.01
N GLU A 185 -5.45 -0.29 17.96
CA GLU A 185 -6.16 1.00 18.05
C GLU A 185 -5.60 2.10 17.13
N GLN A 186 -4.44 1.90 16.49
CA GLN A 186 -3.71 2.93 15.73
C GLN A 186 -3.20 2.39 14.38
N VAL A 187 -4.06 1.69 13.66
CA VAL A 187 -3.70 1.05 12.39
C VAL A 187 -4.51 1.71 11.28
N PRO A 188 -3.88 1.97 10.11
CA PRO A 188 -4.58 2.48 8.94
C PRO A 188 -5.75 1.56 8.59
N ASP A 189 -6.89 2.14 8.29
CA ASP A 189 -8.01 1.39 7.75
C ASP A 189 -7.62 0.72 6.43
N ASP A 190 -8.17 -0.46 6.16
CA ASP A 190 -7.97 -1.16 4.90
C ASP A 190 -8.44 -0.27 3.72
N GLY A 191 -7.64 -0.19 2.65
CA GLY A 191 -8.03 0.63 1.50
C GLY A 191 -6.95 0.81 0.44
N ILE A 192 -7.09 1.92 -0.28
CA ILE A 192 -6.20 2.36 -1.34
C ILE A 192 -5.67 3.75 -1.00
N MET A 193 -4.36 3.96 -1.08
CA MET A 193 -3.73 5.28 -1.01
C MET A 193 -3.30 5.67 -2.42
N ILE A 194 -3.64 6.88 -2.85
CA ILE A 194 -3.27 7.41 -4.16
C ILE A 194 -2.46 8.67 -3.93
N THR A 195 -1.25 8.70 -4.49
CA THR A 195 -0.34 9.82 -4.46
C THR A 195 -0.10 10.29 -5.88
N VAL A 196 -0.57 11.49 -6.17
CA VAL A 196 -0.43 12.15 -7.46
C VAL A 196 0.63 13.25 -7.32
N PRO A 197 1.74 13.20 -8.06
CA PRO A 197 2.76 14.25 -8.01
C PRO A 197 2.22 15.64 -8.38
N ASP A 198 2.92 16.68 -7.92
CA ASP A 198 2.51 18.08 -8.07
C ASP A 198 2.11 18.49 -9.49
N GLY A 199 0.95 19.14 -9.61
CA GLY A 199 0.47 19.73 -10.86
C GLY A 199 -0.07 18.72 -11.87
N GLU A 200 -0.13 17.45 -11.49
CA GLU A 200 -0.72 16.36 -12.27
C GLU A 200 -2.13 16.05 -11.77
N GLY A 201 -2.88 15.30 -12.57
CA GLY A 201 -4.07 14.64 -12.08
C GLY A 201 -4.35 13.34 -12.79
N VAL A 202 -5.23 12.57 -12.17
CA VAL A 202 -5.75 11.32 -12.70
C VAL A 202 -7.26 11.34 -12.66
N GLN A 203 -7.86 10.83 -13.73
CA GLN A 203 -9.27 10.52 -13.84
C GLN A 203 -9.44 9.00 -13.85
N MET A 204 -10.29 8.50 -12.98
CA MET A 204 -10.59 7.07 -12.86
C MET A 204 -12.08 6.86 -12.56
N ASN A 205 -12.63 5.73 -12.97
CA ASN A 205 -13.93 5.27 -12.53
C ASN A 205 -13.75 4.23 -11.43
N VAL A 206 -14.14 4.58 -10.22
CA VAL A 206 -13.96 3.76 -9.02
C VAL A 206 -15.33 3.38 -8.52
N ASN A 207 -15.62 2.08 -8.49
CA ASN A 207 -16.91 1.58 -7.98
C ASN A 207 -18.12 2.19 -8.71
N GLY A 208 -17.97 2.56 -9.99
CA GLY A 208 -19.02 3.22 -10.79
C GLY A 208 -19.02 4.74 -10.72
N ALA A 209 -18.36 5.36 -9.74
CA ALA A 209 -18.23 6.82 -9.64
C ALA A 209 -17.00 7.33 -10.40
N GLU A 210 -17.15 8.43 -11.14
CA GLU A 210 -16.03 9.10 -11.78
C GLU A 210 -15.30 9.98 -10.75
N LEU A 211 -14.01 9.73 -10.54
CA LEU A 211 -13.14 10.46 -9.64
C LEU A 211 -12.03 11.14 -10.44
N ILE A 212 -11.90 12.45 -10.26
CA ILE A 212 -10.73 13.23 -10.65
C ILE A 212 -9.99 13.62 -9.38
N LEU A 213 -8.70 13.29 -9.35
CA LEU A 213 -7.84 13.54 -8.20
C LEU A 213 -6.56 14.26 -8.64
N MET A 214 -6.19 15.28 -7.88
CA MET A 214 -4.90 15.95 -7.92
C MET A 214 -4.38 16.07 -6.48
N GLY A 215 -3.26 15.43 -6.17
CA GLY A 215 -2.69 15.33 -4.82
C GLY A 215 -2.89 13.96 -4.16
N ASP A 216 -2.90 13.95 -2.82
CA ASP A 216 -2.83 12.74 -2.00
C ASP A 216 -4.18 12.41 -1.36
N ALA A 217 -4.69 11.22 -1.62
CA ALA A 217 -5.96 10.76 -1.06
C ALA A 217 -5.93 9.30 -0.65
N SER A 218 -6.79 8.94 0.30
CA SER A 218 -7.15 7.54 0.56
C SER A 218 -8.59 7.27 0.11
N ILE A 219 -8.85 6.02 -0.27
CA ILE A 219 -10.19 5.55 -0.64
C ILE A 219 -10.48 4.24 0.11
N LYS A 220 -11.64 4.20 0.76
CA LYS A 220 -12.17 3.04 1.47
C LYS A 220 -13.53 2.67 0.89
N ALA A 221 -13.87 1.39 0.87
CA ALA A 221 -15.14 0.95 0.30
C ALA A 221 -15.71 -0.28 1.03
N VAL A 222 -16.83 -0.09 1.71
CA VAL A 222 -17.55 -1.18 2.39
C VAL A 222 -18.69 -1.68 1.52
N LYS A 223 -18.73 -2.98 1.22
CA LYS A 223 -19.80 -3.61 0.42
C LYS A 223 -21.19 -3.32 1.01
N ASN A 224 -22.13 -2.89 0.17
CA ASN A 224 -23.48 -2.47 0.56
C ASN A 224 -23.49 -1.34 1.62
N GLY A 225 -22.38 -0.61 1.73
CA GLY A 225 -22.18 0.49 2.67
C GLY A 225 -21.87 1.78 1.92
N LYS A 226 -20.70 2.35 2.21
CA LYS A 226 -20.22 3.58 1.59
C LYS A 226 -18.82 3.39 1.01
N MET A 227 -18.55 4.10 -0.08
CA MET A 227 -17.22 4.47 -0.52
C MET A 227 -16.89 5.83 0.07
N GLU A 228 -15.73 5.97 0.68
CA GLU A 228 -15.24 7.21 1.27
C GLU A 228 -13.94 7.61 0.59
N VAL A 229 -13.85 8.86 0.16
CA VAL A 229 -12.64 9.46 -0.43
C VAL A 229 -12.17 10.56 0.51
N SER A 230 -10.98 10.40 1.09
CA SER A 230 -10.39 11.32 2.07
C SER A 230 -9.18 12.00 1.46
N LEU A 231 -9.20 13.33 1.34
CA LEU A 231 -8.18 14.11 0.63
C LEU A 231 -7.24 14.82 1.63
N TYR A 232 -5.95 14.50 1.58
CA TYR A 232 -4.94 15.04 2.49
C TYR A 232 -4.18 16.22 1.88
N GLU A 233 -4.03 16.20 0.55
CA GLU A 233 -3.39 17.26 -0.22
C GLU A 233 -4.09 17.44 -1.57
N GLY A 234 -4.18 18.68 -2.04
CA GLY A 234 -4.68 19.00 -3.36
C GLY A 234 -6.19 19.15 -3.47
N SER A 235 -6.78 18.62 -4.55
CA SER A 235 -8.13 18.91 -5.01
C SER A 235 -8.77 17.69 -5.69
N GLY A 236 -10.05 17.45 -5.41
CA GLY A 236 -10.80 16.33 -5.95
C GLY A 236 -12.17 16.72 -6.47
N ARG A 237 -12.64 15.98 -7.49
CA ARG A 237 -14.03 15.99 -7.94
C ARG A 237 -14.51 14.56 -8.05
N ILE A 238 -15.67 14.27 -7.48
CA ILE A 238 -16.34 12.99 -7.63
C ILE A 238 -17.72 13.19 -8.24
N THR A 239 -18.06 12.36 -9.22
CA THR A 239 -19.35 12.37 -9.92
C THR A 239 -20.00 11.00 -9.79
N SER A 240 -21.22 10.96 -9.25
CA SER A 240 -22.03 9.75 -9.12
C SER A 240 -23.51 10.10 -9.26
N ASP A 241 -24.30 9.21 -9.87
CA ASP A 241 -25.75 9.42 -10.13
C ASP A 241 -26.07 10.77 -10.80
N GLY A 242 -25.18 11.22 -11.69
CA GLY A 242 -25.31 12.49 -12.42
C GLY A 242 -25.10 13.76 -11.58
N GLN A 243 -24.69 13.64 -10.32
CA GLN A 243 -24.35 14.76 -9.45
C GLN A 243 -22.85 14.83 -9.21
N GLU A 244 -22.31 16.05 -9.21
CA GLU A 244 -20.88 16.32 -8.98
C GLU A 244 -20.68 16.93 -7.61
N GLN A 245 -19.58 16.54 -6.95
CA GLN A 245 -19.10 17.16 -5.72
C GLN A 245 -17.62 17.49 -5.84
N TYR A 246 -17.27 18.71 -5.46
CA TYR A 246 -15.90 19.22 -5.36
C TYR A 246 -15.48 19.24 -3.90
N PHE A 247 -14.24 18.88 -3.60
CA PHE A 247 -13.70 18.86 -2.24
C PHE A 247 -12.17 19.04 -2.27
N GLY A 248 -11.65 19.64 -1.21
CA GLY A 248 -10.24 20.00 -1.09
C GLY A 248 -9.52 19.23 -0.01
N ALA A 249 -8.21 19.46 0.11
CA ALA A 249 -7.42 18.94 1.21
C ALA A 249 -8.07 19.24 2.57
N GLY A 250 -8.11 18.25 3.45
CA GLY A 250 -8.76 18.34 4.76
C GLY A 250 -10.25 17.98 4.75
N GLU A 251 -10.78 17.56 3.61
CA GLU A 251 -12.16 17.13 3.45
C GLU A 251 -12.27 15.67 2.96
N GLN A 252 -13.41 15.05 3.26
CA GLN A 252 -13.84 13.75 2.75
C GLN A 252 -15.23 13.82 2.13
N VAL A 253 -15.49 12.92 1.18
CA VAL A 253 -16.81 12.74 0.54
C VAL A 253 -17.18 11.27 0.51
N GLU A 254 -18.47 10.98 0.69
CA GLU A 254 -19.01 9.62 0.70
C GLU A 254 -19.97 9.36 -0.48
N VAL A 255 -19.97 8.14 -1.01
CA VAL A 255 -20.92 7.65 -2.02
C VAL A 255 -21.51 6.32 -1.54
N GLN A 256 -22.83 6.15 -1.60
CA GLN A 256 -23.47 4.89 -1.21
C GLN A 256 -23.18 3.78 -2.22
N LEU A 257 -22.85 2.58 -1.74
CA LEU A 257 -22.57 1.40 -2.53
C LEU A 257 -23.69 0.35 -2.43
N GLY A 258 -23.90 -0.42 -3.50
CA GLY A 258 -24.90 -1.47 -3.63
C GLY A 258 -24.70 -2.29 -4.91
N GLY A 259 -25.80 -2.70 -5.53
CA GLY A 259 -25.78 -3.59 -6.70
C GLY A 259 -25.62 -5.07 -6.34
N GLU A 260 -25.44 -5.93 -7.35
CA GLU A 260 -25.36 -7.39 -7.16
C GLU A 260 -24.12 -7.80 -6.35
N ASN A 261 -23.01 -7.10 -6.56
CA ASN A 261 -21.73 -7.34 -5.88
C ASN A 261 -21.52 -6.44 -4.66
N GLY A 262 -22.43 -5.49 -4.40
CA GLY A 262 -22.37 -4.56 -3.27
C GLY A 262 -21.31 -3.44 -3.41
N THR A 263 -20.63 -3.33 -4.54
CA THR A 263 -19.55 -2.36 -4.77
C THR A 263 -19.90 -1.26 -5.77
N GLU A 264 -21.12 -1.24 -6.32
CA GLU A 264 -21.54 -0.25 -7.31
C GLU A 264 -22.11 0.99 -6.64
N SER A 265 -21.76 2.19 -7.11
CA SER A 265 -22.35 3.44 -6.65
C SER A 265 -23.84 3.50 -7.00
N ILE A 266 -24.70 3.68 -5.99
CA ILE A 266 -26.17 3.70 -6.14
C ILE A 266 -26.81 5.03 -5.72
N GLY A 267 -26.01 6.06 -5.46
CA GLY A 267 -26.50 7.37 -5.07
C GLY A 267 -25.51 8.49 -5.34
N PRO A 268 -25.95 9.75 -5.19
CA PRO A 268 -25.08 10.91 -5.39
C PRO A 268 -24.01 11.01 -4.28
N PRO A 269 -22.92 11.73 -4.53
CA PRO A 269 -21.93 12.02 -3.50
C PRO A 269 -22.51 12.91 -2.38
N SER A 270 -22.02 12.74 -1.15
CA SER A 270 -22.38 13.61 -0.02
C SER A 270 -21.75 15.00 -0.16
N SER A 271 -22.23 15.97 0.62
CA SER A 271 -21.47 17.21 0.84
C SER A 271 -20.13 16.92 1.52
N PRO A 272 -19.06 17.70 1.27
CA PRO A 272 -17.75 17.50 1.88
C PRO A 272 -17.84 17.67 3.39
N GLN A 273 -17.20 16.77 4.14
CA GLN A 273 -17.06 16.84 5.60
C GLN A 273 -15.59 16.92 5.97
N PRO A 274 -15.23 17.46 7.15
CA PRO A 274 -13.85 17.40 7.63
C PRO A 274 -13.36 15.96 7.79
N LEU A 275 -12.07 15.72 7.57
CA LEU A 275 -11.43 14.42 7.82
C LEU A 275 -11.64 13.94 9.27
N SER A 276 -11.84 12.64 9.43
CA SER A 276 -11.87 11.99 10.75
C SER A 276 -10.46 11.75 11.31
N GLN A 277 -10.36 11.41 12.60
CA GLN A 277 -9.06 11.03 13.18
C GLN A 277 -8.51 9.75 12.54
N ASP A 278 -9.38 8.79 12.22
CA ASP A 278 -8.99 7.52 11.60
C ASP A 278 -8.37 7.73 10.21
N ASP A 279 -8.82 8.77 9.47
CA ASP A 279 -8.21 9.16 8.20
C ASP A 279 -6.81 9.74 8.37
N LEU A 280 -6.60 10.58 9.38
CA LEU A 280 -5.29 11.16 9.69
C LEU A 280 -4.31 10.09 10.17
N ASP A 281 -4.77 9.16 11.00
CA ASP A 281 -3.98 8.02 11.46
C ASP A 281 -3.59 7.11 10.28
N THR A 282 -4.51 6.94 9.30
CA THR A 282 -4.24 6.20 8.07
C THR A 282 -3.13 6.83 7.24
N ALA A 283 -3.23 8.14 6.96
CA ALA A 283 -2.19 8.86 6.23
C ALA A 283 -0.85 8.83 6.98
N CYS A 284 -0.88 9.12 8.28
CA CYS A 284 0.32 9.13 9.12
C CYS A 284 1.07 7.79 9.09
N ALA A 285 0.34 6.67 9.18
CA ALA A 285 0.95 5.36 9.18
C ALA A 285 1.58 4.97 7.83
N LEU A 286 1.01 5.44 6.71
CA LEU A 286 1.46 5.08 5.37
C LEU A 286 2.54 6.01 4.83
N THR A 287 2.41 7.32 5.06
CA THR A 287 3.29 8.34 4.47
C THR A 287 4.23 8.98 5.49
N GLY A 288 3.94 8.85 6.79
CA GLY A 288 4.62 9.63 7.83
C GLY A 288 4.25 11.12 7.81
N GLN A 289 3.23 11.50 7.04
CA GLN A 289 2.73 12.86 6.88
C GLN A 289 1.23 12.92 7.20
N PHE A 290 0.69 14.14 7.33
CA PHE A 290 -0.73 14.38 7.60
C PHE A 290 -1.24 13.74 8.91
N CYS A 291 -0.37 13.64 9.92
CA CYS A 291 -0.70 13.04 11.21
C CYS A 291 -1.63 13.90 12.07
N SER A 292 -1.88 15.14 11.67
CA SER A 292 -2.85 16.02 12.30
C SER A 292 -3.42 16.99 11.28
N SER A 293 -4.62 17.53 11.55
CA SER A 293 -5.27 18.49 10.65
C SER A 293 -4.47 19.79 10.50
N GLU A 294 -3.60 20.15 11.45
CA GLU A 294 -2.73 21.33 11.31
C GLU A 294 -1.59 21.14 10.30
N GLN A 295 -1.29 19.89 9.90
CA GLN A 295 -0.32 19.59 8.84
C GLN A 295 -0.92 19.71 7.44
N ILE A 296 -2.25 19.79 7.34
CA ILE A 296 -2.97 19.93 6.09
C ILE A 296 -3.22 21.41 5.83
N THR A 297 -2.98 21.84 4.60
CA THR A 297 -3.38 23.18 4.15
C THR A 297 -4.73 23.06 3.44
N PRO A 298 -5.85 23.49 4.05
CA PRO A 298 -7.16 23.27 3.45
C PRO A 298 -7.32 24.05 2.16
N VAL A 299 -7.96 23.43 1.16
CA VAL A 299 -8.29 24.08 -0.11
C VAL A 299 -9.78 24.35 -0.17
N PRO A 300 -10.23 25.62 -0.13
CA PRO A 300 -11.65 25.96 -0.21
C PRO A 300 -12.31 25.46 -1.50
N THR A 301 -13.56 24.98 -1.41
CA THR A 301 -14.28 24.35 -2.53
C THR A 301 -14.40 25.25 -3.78
N ASP A 302 -14.50 26.57 -3.61
CA ASP A 302 -14.53 27.54 -4.70
C ASP A 302 -13.22 27.60 -5.49
N GLN A 303 -12.09 27.35 -4.83
CA GLN A 303 -10.78 27.24 -5.47
C GLN A 303 -10.61 25.87 -6.14
N VAL A 304 -11.10 24.79 -5.50
CA VAL A 304 -11.04 23.43 -6.04
C VAL A 304 -11.68 23.35 -7.42
N GLN A 305 -12.87 23.93 -7.59
CA GLN A 305 -13.56 23.90 -8.88
C GLN A 305 -12.74 24.54 -10.00
N GLN A 306 -12.15 25.72 -9.74
CA GLN A 306 -11.32 26.42 -10.72
C GLN A 306 -10.06 25.62 -11.08
N LEU A 307 -9.39 25.02 -10.08
CA LEU A 307 -8.19 24.21 -10.29
C LEU A 307 -8.48 22.99 -11.19
N ILE A 308 -9.60 22.31 -10.95
CA ILE A 308 -10.01 21.13 -11.73
C ILE A 308 -10.41 21.54 -13.16
N GLU A 309 -11.19 22.60 -13.32
CA GLU A 309 -11.59 23.13 -14.63
C GLU A 309 -10.38 23.56 -15.47
N ASP A 310 -9.38 24.16 -14.84
CA ASP A 310 -8.14 24.51 -15.50
C ASP A 310 -7.42 23.27 -16.03
N GLN A 311 -7.31 22.19 -15.26
CA GLN A 311 -6.62 20.97 -15.69
C GLN A 311 -7.36 20.17 -16.75
N LEU A 312 -8.69 20.18 -16.70
CA LEU A 312 -9.54 19.60 -17.74
C LEU A 312 -9.52 20.43 -19.04
N GLY A 313 -9.20 21.71 -18.93
CA GLY A 313 -9.20 22.66 -20.02
C GLY A 313 -10.62 22.99 -20.48
N THR A 314 -11.00 24.26 -20.39
CA THR A 314 -12.08 24.77 -21.25
C THR A 314 -11.61 24.65 -22.71
N PRO A 315 -12.45 24.16 -23.66
CA PRO A 315 -12.16 24.39 -25.06
C PRO A 315 -12.08 25.90 -25.23
N THR A 316 -10.88 26.42 -25.50
CA THR A 316 -10.71 27.83 -25.83
C THR A 316 -11.75 28.14 -26.91
N PRO A 317 -12.68 29.09 -26.70
CA PRO A 317 -13.60 29.47 -27.75
C PRO A 317 -12.72 29.80 -28.95
N ALA A 318 -12.93 29.09 -30.06
CA ALA A 318 -12.18 29.27 -31.28
C ALA A 318 -12.19 30.77 -31.59
N GLY A 319 -11.11 31.46 -31.20
CA GLY A 319 -10.90 32.85 -31.54
C GLY A 319 -11.03 32.88 -33.05
N THR A 320 -11.79 33.83 -33.55
CA THR A 320 -12.00 34.09 -34.97
C THR A 320 -10.67 34.54 -35.59
N GLY A 321 -9.69 33.65 -35.60
CA GLY A 321 -8.37 33.80 -36.18
C GLY A 321 -8.41 33.09 -37.51
N THR A 322 -8.34 33.88 -38.57
CA THR A 322 -8.18 33.42 -39.95
C THR A 322 -7.14 32.31 -40.03
N THR A 323 -7.58 31.08 -40.29
CA THR A 323 -6.71 29.92 -40.50
C THR A 323 -5.95 30.11 -41.81
N VAL A 324 -4.68 30.47 -41.71
CA VAL A 324 -3.72 30.33 -42.80
C VAL A 324 -3.24 28.87 -42.78
N SER A 325 -3.78 28.04 -43.66
CA SER A 325 -3.28 26.68 -43.88
C SER A 325 -1.90 26.71 -44.51
N THR A 326 -0.85 26.58 -43.71
CA THR A 326 0.49 26.25 -44.20
C THR A 326 0.58 24.74 -44.43
N THR A 327 0.59 24.33 -45.70
CA THR A 327 0.94 22.96 -46.09
C THR A 327 2.46 22.81 -46.09
N THR A 328 3.01 22.12 -45.09
CA THR A 328 4.44 21.83 -45.00
C THR A 328 4.76 20.58 -45.82
N THR A 329 5.37 20.73 -47.00
CA THR A 329 5.92 19.60 -47.76
C THR A 329 7.28 19.20 -47.18
N VAL A 330 7.34 18.05 -46.51
CA VAL A 330 8.58 17.51 -45.93
C VAL A 330 9.39 16.80 -47.03
N THR A 331 10.57 17.34 -47.37
CA THR A 331 11.54 16.67 -48.24
C THR A 331 12.60 15.98 -47.38
N ILE A 332 12.65 14.65 -47.41
CA ILE A 332 13.61 13.86 -46.61
C ILE A 332 14.91 13.72 -47.40
N THR A 333 15.99 14.34 -46.94
CA THR A 333 17.34 14.13 -47.49
C THR A 333 18.14 13.23 -46.54
N ARG A 334 18.61 12.07 -47.03
CA ARG A 334 19.41 11.13 -46.24
C ARG A 334 20.89 11.47 -46.34
N THR A 335 21.50 11.91 -45.23
CA THR A 335 22.95 12.10 -45.12
C THR A 335 23.55 10.96 -44.30
N VAL A 336 24.55 10.26 -44.84
CA VAL A 336 25.25 9.17 -44.15
C VAL A 336 26.46 9.73 -43.39
N THR A 337 26.37 9.77 -42.06
CA THR A 337 27.47 10.22 -41.19
C THR A 337 28.15 9.01 -40.53
N ARG A 338 29.48 8.95 -40.61
CA ARG A 338 30.28 7.84 -40.07
C ARG A 338 30.60 8.09 -38.59
N THR A 339 29.94 7.40 -37.68
CA THR A 339 30.23 7.48 -36.24
C THR A 339 31.06 6.29 -35.78
N LEU A 340 32.24 6.53 -35.20
CA LEU A 340 33.07 5.49 -34.61
C LEU A 340 32.64 5.25 -33.16
N THR A 341 31.90 4.17 -32.91
CA THR A 341 31.48 3.79 -31.55
C THR A 341 32.44 2.74 -30.98
N ARG A 342 33.13 3.05 -29.87
CA ARG A 342 33.92 2.06 -29.10
C ARG A 342 32.99 1.35 -28.12
N THR A 343 32.65 0.10 -28.40
CA THR A 343 31.91 -0.76 -27.46
C THR A 343 32.90 -1.49 -26.55
N PRO A 344 32.90 -1.29 -25.22
CA PRO A 344 33.69 -2.12 -24.32
C PRO A 344 33.10 -3.53 -24.25
N SER A 345 33.88 -4.53 -24.65
CA SER A 345 33.52 -5.95 -24.48
C SER A 345 34.01 -6.43 -23.11
N PRO A 346 33.14 -6.98 -22.24
CA PRO A 346 33.58 -7.48 -20.94
C PRO A 346 34.35 -8.79 -21.09
N THR A 347 35.67 -8.76 -20.81
CA THR A 347 36.48 -9.99 -20.66
C THR A 347 36.55 -10.37 -19.18
N THR A 348 36.12 -11.58 -18.84
CA THR A 348 36.23 -12.13 -17.48
C THR A 348 37.64 -12.69 -17.25
N THR A 349 38.43 -12.02 -16.40
CA THR A 349 39.72 -12.55 -15.94
C THR A 349 39.54 -13.18 -14.57
N SER A 350 39.96 -14.45 -14.44
CA SER A 350 39.88 -15.19 -13.17
C SER A 350 41.14 -14.95 -12.34
N THR A 351 41.06 -14.07 -11.33
CA THR A 351 42.18 -13.85 -10.41
C THR A 351 42.04 -14.79 -9.21
N VAL A 352 43.10 -15.57 -8.93
CA VAL A 352 43.13 -16.47 -7.75
C VAL A 352 43.74 -15.70 -6.59
N GLN A 353 42.92 -15.39 -5.58
CA GLN A 353 43.37 -14.72 -4.36
C GLN A 353 43.51 -15.75 -3.22
N PHE A 354 44.68 -15.79 -2.59
CA PHE A 354 44.92 -16.62 -1.41
C PHE A 354 44.57 -15.81 -0.16
N ILE A 355 43.46 -16.15 0.49
CA ILE A 355 43.08 -15.53 1.76
C ILE A 355 43.37 -16.54 2.88
N PRO A 356 44.27 -16.25 3.83
CA PRO A 356 44.51 -17.14 4.95
C PRO A 356 43.31 -17.12 5.91
N SER A 357 42.49 -18.17 5.91
CA SER A 357 41.41 -18.36 6.87
C SER A 357 41.90 -19.14 8.09
N TRP A 358 41.64 -18.63 9.29
CA TRP A 358 42.01 -19.28 10.55
C TRP A 358 40.87 -20.16 11.05
N THR A 359 41.03 -21.47 11.00
CA THR A 359 40.06 -22.41 11.57
C THR A 359 40.66 -23.06 12.82
N PRO A 360 40.11 -22.83 14.03
CA PRO A 360 40.59 -23.50 15.22
C PRO A 360 40.19 -24.98 15.20
N SER A 361 41.17 -25.88 15.00
CA SER A 361 40.96 -27.33 15.12
C SER A 361 41.20 -27.78 16.56
N ARG A 362 40.22 -28.44 17.18
CA ARG A 362 40.38 -29.11 18.49
C ARG A 362 40.68 -30.59 18.25
N THR A 363 41.92 -30.91 17.94
CA THR A 363 42.40 -32.30 17.95
C THR A 363 43.34 -32.50 19.13
N PRO A 364 42.98 -33.29 20.16
CA PRO A 364 43.84 -33.51 21.32
C PRO A 364 45.05 -34.37 20.91
N THR A 365 46.25 -33.81 20.97
CA THR A 365 47.50 -34.56 20.77
C THR A 365 47.99 -35.01 22.15
N LYS A 366 48.00 -36.32 22.41
CA LYS A 366 48.65 -36.88 23.60
C LYS A 366 50.16 -36.91 23.39
N ILE A 367 50.90 -36.15 24.19
CA ILE A 367 52.35 -36.28 24.33
C ILE A 367 52.59 -37.19 25.53
N ASN A 368 53.17 -38.37 25.30
CA ASN A 368 53.67 -39.22 26.36
C ASN A 368 55.10 -38.80 26.70
N THR A 369 55.27 -38.07 27.80
CA THR A 369 56.58 -37.84 28.40
C THR A 369 56.69 -38.67 29.68
N ALA A 370 57.67 -39.55 29.74
CA ALA A 370 58.01 -40.31 30.93
C ALA A 370 58.80 -39.42 31.91
N SER A 371 58.11 -38.88 32.91
CA SER A 371 58.64 -38.43 34.21
C SER A 371 57.49 -37.81 35.00
N GLY A 372 57.34 -38.20 36.27
CA GLY A 372 56.16 -37.93 37.10
C GLY A 372 55.94 -36.45 37.44
N GLY A 373 54.66 -36.12 37.66
CA GLY A 373 54.20 -34.82 38.17
C GLY A 373 53.03 -34.29 37.34
N GLY A 374 51.83 -34.33 37.91
CA GLY A 374 50.57 -33.99 37.24
C GLY A 374 50.43 -32.52 36.85
N GLY A 375 49.81 -32.29 35.69
CA GLY A 375 49.43 -30.97 35.18
C GLY A 375 49.35 -30.94 33.66
N GLY A 376 48.28 -31.48 33.08
CA GLY A 376 48.05 -31.42 31.63
C GLY A 376 47.67 -30.01 31.20
N VAL A 377 48.59 -29.28 30.58
CA VAL A 377 48.32 -27.96 29.95
C VAL A 377 47.91 -28.18 28.50
N ASN A 378 46.70 -27.75 28.14
CA ASN A 378 46.23 -27.75 26.75
C ASN A 378 46.84 -26.57 25.99
N THR A 379 47.86 -26.80 25.16
CA THR A 379 48.38 -25.78 24.23
C THR A 379 47.67 -25.91 22.87
N PRO A 380 46.86 -24.93 22.43
CA PRO A 380 46.24 -24.97 21.11
C PRO A 380 47.31 -24.81 20.01
N THR A 381 47.44 -25.82 19.16
CA THR A 381 48.31 -25.74 17.97
C THR A 381 47.54 -25.10 16.81
N ARG A 382 48.05 -23.98 16.27
CA ARG A 382 47.48 -23.30 15.10
C ARG A 382 48.08 -23.87 13.81
N THR A 383 47.31 -24.64 13.05
CA THR A 383 47.71 -25.10 11.72
C THR A 383 47.10 -24.21 10.63
N ARG A 384 47.92 -23.74 9.68
CA ARG A 384 47.45 -22.97 8.52
C ARG A 384 46.98 -23.92 7.43
N THR A 385 45.71 -23.82 7.03
CA THR A 385 45.19 -24.49 5.83
C THR A 385 44.89 -23.42 4.77
N PRO A 386 45.55 -23.43 3.60
CA PRO A 386 45.23 -22.49 2.54
C PRO A 386 43.92 -22.88 1.85
N THR A 387 42.89 -22.05 1.97
CA THR A 387 41.63 -22.21 1.23
C THR A 387 41.70 -21.41 -0.07
N ARG A 388 41.40 -22.06 -1.20
CA ARG A 388 41.46 -21.45 -2.54
C ARG A 388 40.06 -21.01 -2.98
N THR A 389 39.79 -19.71 -2.95
CA THR A 389 38.52 -19.14 -3.43
C THR A 389 38.73 -18.49 -4.80
N ARG A 390 37.90 -18.83 -5.79
CA ARG A 390 37.88 -18.16 -7.10
C ARG A 390 36.82 -17.06 -7.04
N THR A 391 37.25 -15.80 -7.08
CA THR A 391 36.35 -14.65 -7.18
C THR A 391 36.46 -14.08 -8.59
N PRO A 392 35.39 -14.07 -9.40
CA PRO A 392 35.42 -13.42 -10.70
C PRO A 392 35.44 -11.90 -10.53
N THR A 393 36.50 -11.24 -10.98
CA THR A 393 36.60 -9.77 -10.98
C THR A 393 36.48 -9.25 -12.40
N ARG A 394 35.46 -8.43 -12.67
CA ARG A 394 35.21 -7.83 -13.99
C ARG A 394 36.18 -6.65 -14.17
N THR A 395 37.16 -6.79 -15.07
CA THR A 395 38.13 -5.72 -15.39
C THR A 395 37.88 -5.24 -16.81
N ASN A 396 37.57 -3.94 -16.99
CA ASN A 396 37.36 -3.34 -18.31
C ASN A 396 38.71 -3.13 -18.99
N THR A 397 39.06 -4.00 -19.94
CA THR A 397 40.25 -3.82 -20.80
C THR A 397 39.82 -3.19 -22.13
N PRO A 398 40.50 -2.15 -22.65
CA PRO A 398 40.17 -1.55 -23.94
C PRO A 398 40.33 -2.55 -25.10
N GLY A 399 39.21 -3.06 -25.64
CA GLY A 399 39.18 -3.88 -26.86
C GLY A 399 39.16 -3.04 -28.15
N GLY A 400 39.66 -3.62 -29.25
CA GLY A 400 39.87 -2.98 -30.56
C GLY A 400 38.60 -2.46 -31.25
N SER A 401 38.77 -1.50 -32.16
CA SER A 401 37.70 -0.79 -32.85
C SER A 401 37.05 -1.64 -33.96
N THR A 402 35.75 -1.86 -33.87
CA THR A 402 34.94 -2.38 -34.98
C THR A 402 34.12 -1.22 -35.55
N SER A 403 34.21 -0.96 -36.86
CA SER A 403 33.40 0.06 -37.53
C SER A 403 32.02 -0.48 -37.89
N THR A 404 30.96 0.06 -37.29
CA THR A 404 29.57 -0.25 -37.67
C THR A 404 28.95 0.95 -38.38
N PHE A 405 28.30 0.73 -39.52
CA PHE A 405 27.58 1.75 -40.27
C PHE A 405 26.16 1.89 -39.72
N THR A 406 25.78 3.08 -39.25
CA THR A 406 24.41 3.37 -38.81
C THR A 406 23.82 4.44 -39.72
N HIS A 407 22.69 4.13 -40.36
CA HIS A 407 21.92 5.09 -41.15
C HIS A 407 21.03 5.92 -40.24
N THR A 408 21.41 7.17 -39.95
CA THR A 408 20.54 8.13 -39.26
C THR A 408 19.89 9.05 -40.30
N ALA A 409 18.57 9.05 -40.40
CA ALA A 409 17.84 10.02 -41.21
C ALA A 409 17.64 11.31 -40.39
N THR A 410 18.22 12.42 -40.83
CA THR A 410 17.97 13.74 -40.25
C THR A 410 16.89 14.43 -41.08
N VAL A 411 15.77 14.79 -40.45
CA VAL A 411 14.70 15.55 -41.08
C VAL A 411 15.00 17.03 -40.93
N THR A 412 15.27 17.72 -42.03
CA THR A 412 15.38 19.19 -42.06
C THR A 412 14.18 19.74 -42.81
N ALA A 413 13.28 20.44 -42.11
CA ALA A 413 12.15 21.10 -42.73
C ALA A 413 12.60 22.48 -43.25
N THR A 414 12.49 22.70 -44.57
CA THR A 414 12.68 24.02 -45.19
C THR A 414 11.32 24.52 -45.67
N ALA A 415 10.82 25.60 -45.07
CA ALA A 415 9.57 26.22 -45.50
C ALA A 415 9.77 26.93 -46.84
N THR A 416 9.05 26.50 -47.87
CA THR A 416 8.97 27.21 -49.16
C THR A 416 7.55 27.74 -49.32
N ILE A 417 7.41 29.05 -49.53
CA ILE A 417 6.13 29.74 -49.64
C ILE A 417 5.78 29.83 -51.13
N THR A 418 4.74 29.12 -51.58
CA THR A 418 4.21 29.23 -52.94
C THR A 418 2.79 29.81 -52.87
N PRO A 419 2.50 31.00 -53.43
CA PRO A 419 1.15 31.53 -53.43
C PRO A 419 0.28 30.81 -54.47
N THR A 420 -0.86 30.26 -54.01
CA THR A 420 -1.93 29.72 -54.88
C THR A 420 -3.13 30.68 -54.83
N PRO A 421 -3.71 31.10 -55.98
CA PRO A 421 -4.89 31.96 -55.97
C PRO A 421 -6.17 31.15 -55.68
N THR A 422 -6.96 31.61 -54.70
CA THR A 422 -8.26 31.03 -54.34
C THR A 422 -9.39 31.89 -54.89
N SER A 423 -10.33 31.28 -55.63
CA SER A 423 -11.56 31.93 -56.12
C SER A 423 -12.61 32.06 -55.01
N THR A 424 -13.06 33.29 -54.76
CA THR A 424 -14.14 33.63 -53.81
C THR A 424 -15.52 33.38 -54.43
N GLN A 425 -16.38 32.59 -53.78
CA GLN A 425 -17.83 32.60 -54.03
C GLN A 425 -18.52 33.35 -52.90
N THR A 426 -19.22 34.44 -53.25
CA THR A 426 -20.01 35.28 -52.35
C THR A 426 -21.45 34.79 -52.31
N ALA A 427 -21.94 34.36 -51.15
CA ALA A 427 -23.37 34.14 -50.91
C ALA A 427 -23.98 35.42 -50.31
N THR A 428 -24.96 36.00 -51.02
CA THR A 428 -25.73 37.17 -50.56
C THR A 428 -27.03 36.67 -49.95
N SER A 429 -27.25 36.89 -48.65
CA SER A 429 -28.55 36.70 -48.00
C SER A 429 -29.33 38.01 -47.99
N THR A 430 -30.47 38.02 -48.67
CA THR A 430 -31.42 39.14 -48.69
C THR A 430 -32.50 38.86 -47.64
N SER A 431 -32.70 39.78 -46.69
CA SER A 431 -33.80 39.73 -45.72
C SER A 431 -35.07 40.32 -46.33
N THR A 432 -36.11 39.50 -46.49
CA THR A 432 -37.45 39.94 -46.93
C THR A 432 -38.33 40.17 -45.70
N SER A 433 -38.70 41.42 -45.44
CA SER A 433 -39.74 41.80 -44.48
C SER A 433 -41.10 41.85 -45.19
N THR A 434 -42.04 41.01 -44.75
CA THR A 434 -43.43 41.03 -45.25
C THR A 434 -44.31 41.85 -44.30
N SER A 435 -44.74 43.03 -44.74
CA SER A 435 -45.84 43.80 -44.15
C SER A 435 -47.11 43.55 -44.95
N THR A 436 -48.11 42.92 -44.35
CA THR A 436 -49.45 42.79 -44.96
C THR A 436 -50.29 43.99 -44.58
N ALA A 437 -50.66 44.78 -45.58
CA ALA A 437 -51.60 45.88 -45.47
C ALA A 437 -53.05 45.38 -45.57
N THR A 438 -53.90 45.89 -44.68
CA THR A 438 -55.36 45.80 -44.73
C THR A 438 -55.89 46.91 -45.63
N SER A 439 -56.80 46.61 -46.56
CA SER A 439 -57.69 47.62 -47.14
C SER A 439 -59.05 47.04 -47.55
N THR A 440 -60.07 47.81 -47.18
CA THR A 440 -61.49 47.85 -47.62
C THR A 440 -62.40 46.70 -47.26
#